data_AF-A0A4R2CXC5-F1
#
_entry.id   AF-A0A4R2CXC5-F1
#
_cell.length_a   1.000
_cell.length_b   1.000
_cell.length_c   1.000
_cell.angle_alpha   90.00
_cell.angle_beta   90.00
_cell.angle_gamma   90.00
#
_symmetry.space_group_name_H-M   'P 1'
#
loop_
_entity.id
_entity.type
_entity.pdbx_description
1 polymer ?
#
loop_
_entity_poly.entity_id
_entity_poly.type
_entity_poly.pdbx_seq_one_letter_code
_entity_poly.pdbx_strand_id
1 'polypeptide(L)'
;MSGDRTARARDVDRARTCTWLDAAAADGQIDATEHEYRIEQSYGACTLTDLDALVEDLQPPGGSAVRSAGPDSWTLRWIVVGAAVILGSTAGVVLGLL
;
A
#
# COMPACT_ATOMS: atom_id res chain seq x y z
N MET A 1 13.66 -8.29 -17.26
CA MET A 1 13.64 -9.06 -15.99
C MET A 1 12.36 -8.69 -15.26
N SER A 2 11.23 -9.32 -15.59
CA SER A 2 9.99 -9.14 -14.83
C SER A 2 10.00 -10.14 -13.69
N GLY A 3 10.51 -9.72 -12.53
CA GLY A 3 10.50 -10.52 -11.32
C GLY A 3 9.07 -10.68 -10.81
N ASP A 4 8.51 -11.86 -11.05
CA ASP A 4 7.56 -12.58 -10.19
C ASP A 4 6.41 -11.78 -9.55
N ARG A 5 5.38 -11.43 -10.34
CA ARG A 5 4.08 -10.99 -9.79
C ARG A 5 3.44 -12.05 -8.88
N THR A 6 3.88 -13.31 -8.97
CA THR A 6 3.45 -14.41 -8.11
C THR A 6 4.29 -14.57 -6.84
N ALA A 7 5.19 -13.63 -6.53
CA ALA A 7 6.02 -13.69 -5.32
C ALA A 7 5.16 -13.74 -4.04
N ARG A 8 5.61 -14.52 -3.06
CA ARG A 8 4.92 -14.70 -1.78
C ARG A 8 4.83 -13.37 -1.01
N ALA A 9 3.63 -13.05 -0.53
CA ALA A 9 3.39 -11.90 0.32
C ALA A 9 4.07 -12.08 1.69
N ARG A 10 4.77 -11.05 2.15
CA ARG A 10 5.32 -10.95 3.51
C ARG A 10 4.38 -10.13 4.38
N ASP A 11 4.57 -10.20 5.68
CA ASP A 11 3.77 -9.42 6.63
C ASP A 11 3.88 -7.91 6.42
N VAL A 12 5.06 -7.42 5.99
CA VAL A 12 5.24 -6.01 5.61
C VAL A 12 4.40 -5.63 4.39
N ASP A 13 4.18 -6.56 3.47
CA ASP A 13 3.38 -6.31 2.27
C ASP A 13 1.89 -6.26 2.68
N ARG A 14 1.43 -7.17 3.55
CA ARG A 14 0.07 -7.12 4.13
C ARG A 14 -0.18 -5.84 4.91
N ALA A 15 0.75 -5.45 5.80
CA ALA A 15 0.62 -4.23 6.60
C ALA A 15 0.52 -2.97 5.73
N ARG A 16 1.26 -2.92 4.60
CA ARG A 16 1.16 -1.83 3.63
C ARG A 16 -0.22 -1.81 2.96
N THR A 17 -0.75 -2.96 2.55
CA THR A 17 -2.09 -3.06 1.98
C THR A 17 -3.16 -2.62 2.98
N CYS A 18 -3.09 -3.05 4.24
CA CYS A 18 -4.00 -2.58 5.29
C CYS A 18 -3.94 -1.06 5.45
N THR A 19 -2.74 -0.49 5.50
CA THR A 19 -2.55 0.97 5.60
C THR A 19 -3.19 1.71 4.42
N TRP A 20 -3.13 1.15 3.21
CA TRP A 20 -3.82 1.72 2.06
C TRP A 20 -5.34 1.65 2.23
N LEU A 21 -5.87 0.47 2.59
CA LEU A 21 -7.31 0.29 2.80
C LEU A 21 -7.86 1.24 3.87
N ASP A 22 -7.13 1.44 4.96
CA ASP A 22 -7.47 2.41 6.02
C ASP A 22 -7.55 3.85 5.46
N ALA A 23 -6.59 4.24 4.62
CA ALA A 23 -6.59 5.56 4.00
C ALA A 23 -7.74 5.71 2.99
N ALA A 24 -8.03 4.68 2.20
CA ALA A 24 -9.15 4.69 1.26
C ALA A 24 -10.51 4.79 1.97
N ALA A 25 -10.66 4.13 3.12
CA ALA A 25 -11.85 4.25 3.97
C ALA A 25 -11.95 5.65 4.59
N ALA A 26 -10.84 6.20 5.09
CA ALA A 26 -10.79 7.56 5.63
C ALA A 26 -11.12 8.63 4.58
N ASP A 27 -10.69 8.41 3.33
CA ASP A 27 -10.99 9.26 2.17
C ASP A 27 -12.41 9.04 1.62
N GLY A 28 -13.16 8.06 2.15
CA GLY A 28 -14.53 7.75 1.75
C GLY A 28 -14.68 7.06 0.39
N GLN A 29 -13.61 6.43 -0.11
CA GLN A 29 -13.63 5.68 -1.37
C GLN A 29 -14.33 4.32 -1.24
N ILE A 30 -14.21 3.70 -0.07
CA ILE A 30 -14.89 2.46 0.33
C ILE A 30 -15.61 2.68 1.65
N ASP A 31 -16.73 1.99 1.87
CA ASP A 31 -17.44 2.04 3.15
C ASP A 31 -16.82 1.10 4.20
N ALA A 32 -17.32 1.20 5.45
CA ALA A 32 -16.79 0.42 6.56
C ALA A 32 -16.97 -1.10 6.41
N THR A 33 -18.04 -1.56 5.74
CA THR A 33 -18.28 -3.00 5.55
C THR A 33 -17.32 -3.56 4.51
N GLU A 34 -17.13 -2.84 3.40
CA GLU A 34 -16.16 -3.19 2.37
C GLU A 34 -14.73 -3.12 2.92
N HIS A 35 -14.41 -2.14 3.76
CA HIS A 35 -13.13 -2.03 4.43
C HIS A 35 -12.84 -3.25 5.31
N GLU A 36 -13.74 -3.61 6.22
CA GLU A 36 -13.60 -4.81 7.07
C GLU A 36 -13.40 -6.08 6.24
N TYR A 37 -14.20 -6.25 5.18
CA TYR A 37 -14.07 -7.38 4.28
C TYR A 37 -12.69 -7.44 3.60
N ARG A 38 -12.22 -6.33 3.02
CA ARG A 38 -10.91 -6.28 2.36
C ARG A 38 -9.75 -6.44 3.33
N ILE A 39 -9.89 -5.98 4.59
CA ILE A 39 -8.92 -6.24 5.65
C ILE A 39 -8.82 -7.75 5.93
N GLU A 40 -9.93 -8.46 6.04
CA GLU A 40 -9.92 -9.91 6.21
C GLU A 40 -9.26 -10.62 5.01
N GLN A 41 -9.58 -10.22 3.77
CA GLN A 41 -8.96 -10.77 2.56
C GLN A 41 -7.45 -10.53 2.53
N SER A 42 -6.97 -9.37 3.01
CA SER A 42 -5.55 -9.05 3.06
C SER A 42 -4.76 -10.00 3.97
N TYR A 43 -5.37 -10.47 5.06
CA TYR A 43 -4.76 -11.47 5.95
C TYR A 43 -4.71 -12.87 5.31
N GLY A 44 -5.69 -13.21 4.46
CA GLY A 44 -5.73 -14.46 3.70
C GLY A 44 -4.83 -14.49 2.46
N ALA A 45 -4.38 -13.33 1.96
CA ALA A 45 -3.58 -13.22 0.75
C ALA A 45 -2.22 -13.92 0.87
N CYS A 46 -1.88 -14.69 -0.17
CA CYS A 46 -0.66 -15.50 -0.21
C CYS A 46 0.41 -14.90 -1.13
N THR A 47 0.00 -14.14 -2.14
CA THR A 47 0.90 -13.55 -3.14
C THR A 47 0.80 -12.03 -3.18
N LEU A 48 1.82 -11.39 -3.73
CA LEU A 48 1.78 -9.96 -3.99
C LEU A 48 0.64 -9.59 -4.96
N THR A 49 0.36 -10.41 -5.98
CA THR A 49 -0.79 -10.18 -6.88
C THR A 49 -2.13 -10.20 -6.14
N ASP A 50 -2.31 -11.10 -5.17
CA ASP A 50 -3.55 -11.15 -4.38
C ASP A 50 -3.75 -9.84 -3.60
N LEU A 51 -2.69 -9.35 -2.95
CA LEU A 51 -2.72 -8.06 -2.24
C LEU A 51 -2.92 -6.87 -3.17
N ASP A 52 -2.33 -6.94 -4.36
CA ASP A 52 -2.36 -5.90 -5.37
C ASP A 52 -3.78 -5.70 -5.93
N ALA A 53 -4.51 -6.80 -6.14
CA ALA A 53 -5.90 -6.81 -6.60
C ALA A 53 -6.88 -6.18 -5.59
N LEU A 54 -6.58 -6.25 -4.28
CA LEU A 54 -7.45 -5.65 -3.25
C LEU A 54 -7.48 -4.12 -3.28
N VAL A 55 -6.53 -3.49 -3.95
CA VAL A 55 -6.34 -2.02 -3.96
C VAL A 55 -6.19 -1.45 -5.37
N GLU A 56 -6.50 -2.23 -6.41
CA GLU A 56 -6.27 -1.81 -7.81
C GLU A 56 -7.26 -0.74 -8.30
N ASP A 57 -8.48 -0.76 -7.76
CA ASP A 57 -9.56 0.18 -8.04
C ASP A 57 -9.47 1.45 -7.20
N LEU A 58 -8.65 1.43 -6.13
CA LEU A 58 -8.55 2.51 -5.17
C LEU A 58 -7.63 3.62 -5.67
N GLN A 59 -8.09 4.85 -5.54
CA GLN A 59 -7.29 6.04 -5.81
C GLN A 59 -6.19 6.16 -4.74
N PRO A 60 -5.02 6.73 -5.10
CA PRO A 60 -3.95 6.94 -4.15
C PRO A 60 -4.38 7.86 -3.00
N PRO A 61 -3.93 7.58 -1.76
CA PRO A 61 -4.24 8.42 -0.61
C PRO A 61 -3.75 9.85 -0.83
N GLY A 62 -4.60 10.82 -0.51
CA GLY A 62 -4.33 12.25 -0.74
C GLY A 62 -4.61 12.76 -2.16
N GLY A 63 -5.10 11.90 -3.06
CA GLY A 63 -5.67 12.32 -4.34
C GLY A 63 -7.06 12.91 -4.13
N SER A 64 -7.15 14.25 -4.06
CA SER A 64 -8.42 14.98 -3.94
C SER A 64 -9.53 14.37 -4.81
N ALA A 65 -10.64 13.96 -4.18
CA ALA A 65 -11.79 13.25 -4.76
C ALA A 65 -12.61 14.08 -5.78
N VAL A 66 -11.95 14.76 -6.71
CA VAL A 66 -12.57 15.25 -7.94
C VAL A 66 -12.57 14.08 -8.92
N ARG A 67 -13.77 13.60 -9.23
CA ARG A 67 -14.05 12.49 -10.14
C ARG A 67 -13.29 12.67 -11.47
N SER A 68 -12.12 12.06 -11.59
CA SER A 68 -11.30 12.03 -12.79
C SER A 68 -11.27 10.61 -13.33
N ALA A 69 -11.98 10.39 -14.44
CA ALA A 69 -11.70 9.25 -15.31
C ALA A 69 -10.35 9.54 -16.00
N GLY A 70 -9.29 8.85 -15.59
CA GLY A 70 -7.93 9.04 -16.11
C GLY A 70 -7.07 7.77 -15.97
N PRO A 71 -6.04 7.63 -16.83
CA PRO A 71 -5.41 6.34 -17.16
C PRO A 71 -4.63 5.67 -16.02
N ASP A 72 -4.43 4.37 -16.17
CA ASP A 72 -3.91 3.39 -15.21
C ASP A 72 -2.57 3.76 -14.57
N SER A 73 -2.61 4.27 -13.34
CA SER A 73 -1.43 4.73 -12.59
C SER A 73 -0.69 3.63 -11.80
N TRP A 74 -0.79 2.37 -12.22
CA TRP A 74 -0.22 1.20 -11.52
C TRP A 74 1.30 1.25 -11.35
N THR A 75 2.03 1.89 -12.27
CA THR A 75 3.50 1.90 -12.28
C THR A 75 4.11 3.03 -11.45
N LEU A 76 3.35 4.07 -11.10
CA LEU A 76 3.78 5.16 -10.22
C LEU A 76 3.57 4.83 -8.73
N ARG A 77 2.89 3.72 -8.46
CA ARG A 77 2.35 3.25 -7.18
C ARG A 77 3.39 2.91 -6.10
N TRP A 78 4.63 2.60 -6.47
CA TRP A 78 5.64 2.14 -5.51
C TRP A 78 6.81 3.12 -5.29
N ILE A 79 6.90 4.20 -6.07
CA ILE A 79 8.04 5.13 -6.01
C ILE A 79 7.93 6.07 -4.79
N VAL A 80 6.75 6.23 -4.18
CA VAL A 80 6.55 7.19 -3.08
C VAL A 80 6.71 6.56 -1.69
N VAL A 81 6.54 5.25 -1.51
CA VAL A 81 6.52 4.59 -0.17
C VAL A 81 7.88 3.98 0.25
N GLY A 82 8.86 3.93 -0.66
CA GLY A 82 10.22 3.43 -0.34
C GLY A 82 11.04 4.29 0.63
N ALA A 83 10.60 5.52 0.95
CA ALA A 83 11.39 6.48 1.72
C ALA A 83 11.07 6.55 3.23
N ALA A 84 10.06 5.85 3.74
CA ALA A 84 9.54 6.08 5.10
C ALA A 84 9.42 4.82 6.00
N VAL A 85 10.33 3.85 5.87
CA VAL A 85 10.47 2.77 6.87
C VAL A 85 11.90 2.75 7.40
N ILE A 86 12.26 3.77 8.18
CA ILE A 86 13.30 3.69 9.19
C ILE A 86 12.71 4.30 10.45
N LEU A 87 12.08 3.49 11.29
CA LEU A 87 11.91 3.76 12.72
C LEU A 87 11.53 2.46 13.43
N GLY A 88 12.57 1.74 13.83
CA GLY A 88 12.46 0.49 14.57
C GLY A 88 13.80 -0.20 14.80
N SER A 89 14.77 0.53 15.39
CA SER A 89 15.98 0.01 16.04
C SER A 89 17.08 -0.62 15.17
N THR A 90 18.10 0.18 14.82
CA THR A 90 19.47 -0.12 15.24
C THR A 90 20.19 1.17 15.65
N ALA A 91 21.11 0.99 16.58
CA ALA A 91 21.87 1.97 17.35
C ALA A 91 22.53 3.07 16.51
N GLY A 92 22.69 4.23 17.15
CA GLY A 92 23.25 5.42 16.52
C GLY A 92 24.68 5.27 16.04
N VAL A 93 25.00 6.09 15.05
CA VAL A 93 26.33 6.67 14.92
C VAL A 93 26.13 8.16 14.68
N VAL A 94 26.54 8.89 15.71
CA VAL A 94 26.80 10.33 15.74
C VAL A 94 27.81 10.70 14.65
N LEU A 95 27.85 12.00 14.31
CA LEU A 95 28.89 12.77 13.63
C LEU A 95 28.52 13.08 12.16
N GLY A 96 28.23 14.32 11.76
CA GLY A 96 28.80 15.59 12.21
C GLY A 96 29.95 15.98 11.29
N LEU A 97 29.71 17.01 10.46
CA LEU A 97 30.69 17.89 9.80
C LEU A 97 31.70 17.27 8.83
N LEU A 98 31.54 17.58 7.53
CA LEU A 98 32.31 18.66 6.87
C LEU A 98 31.76 18.94 5.46
#